data_AF-A0A075FSQ5-F1
#
_entry.id   AF-A0A075FSQ5-F1
#
_cell.length_a   1.000
_cell.length_b   1.000
_cell.length_c   1.000
_cell.angle_alpha   90.00
_cell.angle_beta   90.00
_cell.angle_gamma   90.00
#
_symmetry.space_group_name_H-M   'P 1'
#
loop_
_entity.id
_entity.type
_entity.pdbx_description
1 polymer ?
#
loop_
_entity_poly.entity_id
_entity_poly.type
_entity_poly.pdbx_seq_one_letter_code
_entity_poly.pdbx_strand_id
1 'polypeptide(L)' 'MTIQQVIEVSETKKDKLTGATQKARALEVMGTCVSMRVSVEGMRPKEAIAAVKNGDFDSQFN' A
#
# COMPACT_ATOMS: atom_id res chain seq x y z
N MET A 1 2.99 3.82 9.63
CA MET A 1 1.87 4.06 8.70
C MET A 1 1.02 2.80 8.66
N THR A 2 -0.30 2.91 8.60
CA THR A 2 -1.20 1.74 8.49
C THR A 2 -1.62 1.48 7.05
N ILE A 3 -2.11 0.28 6.74
CA ILE A 3 -2.66 -0.06 5.42
C ILE A 3 -3.88 0.81 5.10
N GLN A 4 -4.73 1.11 6.09
CA GLN A 4 -5.85 2.05 5.88
C GLN A 4 -5.38 3.44 5.43
N GLN A 5 -4.31 3.97 6.03
CA GLN A 5 -3.74 5.25 5.61
C GLN A 5 -3.17 5.18 4.18
N VAL A 6 -2.56 4.04 3.80
CA VAL A 6 -2.11 3.82 2.43
C VAL A 6 -3.29 3.85 1.47
N ILE A 7 -4.38 3.19 1.83
CA ILE A 7 -5.60 3.13 1.02
C ILE A 7 -6.17 4.54 0.82
N GLU A 8 -6.32 5.32 1.89
CA GLU A 8 -6.79 6.71 1.82
C GLU A 8 -5.91 7.57 0.90
N VAL A 9 -4.59 7.47 1.04
CA VAL A 9 -3.64 8.19 0.17
C VAL A 9 -3.77 7.72 -1.29
N SER A 10 -3.96 6.42 -1.50
CA SER A 10 -4.10 5.83 -2.84
C SER A 10 -5.38 6.28 -3.54
N GLU A 11 -6.47 6.50 -2.80
CA GLU A 11 -7.73 6.97 -3.38
C GLU A 11 -7.71 8.49 -3.59
N THR A 12 -7.15 9.24 -2.64
CA THR A 12 -6.96 10.70 -2.77
C THR A 12 -6.10 11.06 -3.99
N LYS A 13 -5.15 10.18 -4.36
CA LYS A 13 -4.24 10.38 -5.50
C LYS A 13 -4.54 9.48 -6.69
N LYS A 14 -5.73 8.89 -6.77
CA LYS A 14 -6.12 7.93 -7.81
C LYS A 14 -5.81 8.39 -9.23
N ASP A 15 -6.10 9.66 -9.55
CA ASP A 15 -5.87 10.22 -10.89
C ASP A 15 -4.39 10.37 -11.26
N LYS A 16 -3.49 10.31 -10.27
CA LYS A 16 -2.04 10.41 -10.43
C LYS A 16 -1.33 9.07 -10.34
N LEU A 17 -2.05 7.99 -10.07
CA LEU A 17 -1.51 6.65 -9.91
C LEU A 17 -1.88 5.80 -11.13
N THR A 18 -1.07 4.77 -11.40
CA THR A 18 -1.24 3.92 -12.59
C THR A 18 -1.98 2.62 -12.29
N GLY A 19 -2.14 2.28 -11.00
CA GLY A 19 -2.85 1.08 -10.56
C GLY A 19 -4.34 1.07 -10.95
N ALA A 20 -4.74 0.03 -11.70
CA ALA A 20 -6.14 -0.18 -12.09
C ALA A 20 -7.06 -0.46 -10.88
N THR A 21 -6.56 -1.20 -9.89
CA THR A 21 -7.30 -1.55 -8.67
C THR A 21 -6.80 -0.75 -7.47
N GLN A 22 -7.64 -0.61 -6.44
CA GLN A 22 -7.26 0.03 -5.18
C GLN A 22 -6.02 -0.65 -4.56
N LYS A 23 -5.97 -1.98 -4.57
CA LYS A 23 -4.80 -2.77 -4.15
C LYS A 23 -3.54 -2.43 -4.97
N ALA A 24 -3.67 -2.31 -6.30
CA ALA A 24 -2.54 -1.95 -7.16
C ALA A 24 -2.02 -0.53 -6.86
N ARG A 25 -2.92 0.44 -6.66
CA ARG A 25 -2.56 1.82 -6.26
C ARG A 25 -1.90 1.86 -4.88
N ALA A 26 -2.40 1.09 -3.92
CA ALA A 26 -1.80 0.99 -2.60
C ALA A 26 -0.39 0.41 -2.64
N LEU A 27 -0.15 -0.63 -3.46
CA LEU A 27 1.19 -1.19 -3.68
C LEU A 27 2.16 -0.16 -4.30
N GLU A 28 1.68 0.69 -5.19
CA GLU A 28 2.46 1.80 -5.77
C GLU A 28 2.87 2.82 -4.68
N VAL A 29 1.92 3.23 -3.82
CA VAL A 29 2.18 4.11 -2.68
C VAL A 29 3.16 3.47 -1.69
N MET A 30 2.99 2.19 -1.35
CA MET A 30 3.90 1.44 -0.48
C MET A 30 5.31 1.31 -1.09
N GLY A 31 5.43 1.26 -2.41
CA GLY A 31 6.71 1.31 -3.11
C GLY A 31 7.50 2.58 -2.81
N THR A 32 6.82 3.71 -2.66
CA THR A 32 7.46 4.99 -2.27
C THR A 32 7.97 4.93 -0.82
N CYS A 33 7.25 4.25 0.07
CA CYS A 33 7.68 4.04 1.46
C CYS A 33 8.98 3.24 1.58
N VAL A 34 9.30 2.38 0.60
CA VAL A 34 10.59 1.69 0.52
C VAL A 34 11.73 2.70 0.41
N SER A 35 11.61 3.69 -0.49
CA SER A 35 12.61 4.74 -0.67
C SER A 35 12.71 5.67 0.54
N MET A 36 11.56 5.93 1.20
CA MET A 36 11.50 6.78 2.39
C MET A 36 11.89 6.07 3.69
N ARG A 37 12.12 4.75 3.67
CA ARG A 37 12.38 3.92 4.85
C ARG A 37 11.30 4.04 5.93
N VAL A 38 10.06 4.17 5.50
CA VAL A 38 8.89 4.26 6.39
C VAL A 38 8.30 2.86 6.58
N SER A 39 8.13 2.44 7.83
CA SER A 39 7.49 1.17 8.17
C SER A 39 5.97 1.23 7.97
N VAL A 40 5.41 0.12 7.48
CA VAL A 40 3.96 -0.06 7.25
C VAL A 40 3.49 -1.24 8.10
N GLU A 41 2.46 -1.05 8.92
CA GLU A 41 1.99 -2.07 9.88
C GLU A 41 3.10 -2.62 10.80
N GLY A 42 4.05 -1.75 11.19
CA GLY A 42 5.21 -2.14 11.99
C GLY A 42 6.25 -3.00 11.24
N MET A 43 5.98 -3.39 10.00
CA MET A 43 6.88 -4.17 9.15
C MET A 43 7.74 -3.27 8.27
N ARG A 44 8.87 -3.81 7.77
CA ARG A 44 9.62 -3.10 6.73
C ARG A 44 8.74 -3.03 5.47
N PRO A 45 8.81 -1.94 4.70
CA PRO A 45 7.90 -1.73 3.57
C PRO A 45 7.98 -2.84 2.51
N LYS A 46 9.14 -3.48 2.31
CA LYS A 46 9.25 -4.67 1.43
C LYS A 46 8.48 -5.89 1.95
N GLU A 47 8.47 -6.10 3.25
CA GLU A 47 7.76 -7.21 3.90
C GLU A 47 6.25 -6.95 3.87
N ALA A 48 5.83 -5.72 4.17
CA ALA A 48 4.44 -5.31 4.08
C ALA A 48 3.89 -5.46 2.64
N ILE A 49 4.68 -5.09 1.62
CA ILE A 49 4.32 -5.31 0.21
C ILE A 49 4.12 -6.80 -0.09
N ALA A 50 5.00 -7.67 0.43
CA ALA A 50 4.87 -9.11 0.24
C ALA A 50 3.61 -9.65 0.92
N ALA A 51 3.32 -9.24 2.15
CA ALA A 51 2.12 -9.64 2.87
C ALA A 51 0.83 -9.21 2.16
N VAL A 52 0.78 -7.98 1.63
CA VAL A 52 -0.35 -7.52 0.79
C VAL A 52 -0.48 -8.36 -0.47
N LYS A 53 0.63 -8.74 -1.13
CA LYS A 53 0.60 -9.62 -2.30
C LYS A 53 0.13 -11.04 -1.97
N ASN A 54 0.46 -11.54 -0.78
CA ASN A 54 0.03 -12.86 -0.29
C ASN A 54 -1.46 -12.91 0.09
N GLY A 55 -2.11 -11.74 0.22
CA GLY A 55 -3.52 -11.64 0.57
C GLY A 55 -3.79 -11.47 2.06
N ASP A 56 -2.75 -11.31 2.88
CA ASP A 56 -2.86 -11.16 4.35
C ASP A 56 -3.71 -9.94 4.76
N PHE A 57 -3.86 -8.97 3.85
CA PHE A 57 -4.59 -7.73 4.06
C PHE A 57 -5.79 -7.56 3.12
N ASP A 58 -6.20 -8.58 2.36
CA ASP A 58 -7.26 -8.45 1.35
C ASP A 58 -8.60 -8.00 1.95
N SER A 59 -8.90 -8.35 3.21
CA SER A 59 -10.07 -7.87 3.93
C SER A 59 -10.12 -6.35 4.10
N GLN A 60 -8.98 -5.65 4.03
CA GLN A 60 -8.90 -4.19 4.10
C GLN A 60 -9.06 -3.52 2.73
N PHE A 61 -8.89 -4.28 1.64
CA PHE A 61 -9.02 -3.81 0.25
C PHE A 61 -10.37 -4.16 -0.38
N ASN A 62 -11.34 -4.58 0.43
CA ASN A 62 -12.66 -5.06 0.01
C ASN A 62 -13.73 -3.97 0.02
#